data_AF-A0A4V1T3J1-F1
#
_entry.id   AF-A0A4V1T3J1-F1
#
_cell.length_a   1.000
_cell.length_b   1.000
_cell.length_c   1.000
_cell.angle_alpha   90.00
_cell.angle_beta   90.00
_cell.angle_gamma   90.00
#
_symmetry.space_group_name_H-M   'P 1'
#
loop_
_entity.id
_entity.type
_entity.pdbx_description
1 polymer ?
#
loop_
_entity_poly.entity_id
_entity_poly.type
_entity_poly.pdbx_seq_one_letter_code
_entity_poly.pdbx_strand_id
1 'polypeptide(L)'
;AQGFAWEILVRCGDPAIAAVGATFSSATTANGWFGMPDNCAVDGLGRLWVATDGNAPSRTGRNDGIWAVETEGAGRGTAKHFFRVPHGAEMCGPYFVPDDTTFFVAVQHPGEADEEDPKAVPATFEAPATRWPDFDPAMPPRPAVLTITRRGGGRVGT
;
A
#
# COMPACT_ATOMS: atom_id res chain seq x y z
N ALA A 1 -20.74 13.62 -27.19
CA ALA A 1 -21.31 13.99 -25.89
C ALA A 1 -20.17 14.48 -24.98
N GLN A 2 -20.37 15.54 -24.21
CA GLN A 2 -19.45 15.95 -23.14
C GLN A 2 -20.02 15.43 -21.82
N GLY A 3 -19.41 14.39 -21.25
CA GLY A 3 -19.82 13.80 -19.97
C GLY A 3 -19.25 12.40 -19.76
N PHE A 4 -19.12 12.01 -18.50
CA PHE A 4 -18.73 10.66 -18.08
C PHE A 4 -19.63 10.17 -16.94
N ALA A 5 -19.84 8.86 -16.85
CA ALA A 5 -20.43 8.23 -15.68
C ALA A 5 -19.32 7.87 -14.69
N TRP A 6 -19.62 7.93 -13.39
CA TRP A 6 -18.67 7.58 -12.34
C TRP A 6 -19.36 6.70 -11.29
N GLU A 7 -18.54 5.89 -10.62
CA GLU A 7 -18.92 5.08 -9.47
C GLU A 7 -17.72 4.95 -8.52
N ILE A 8 -17.99 4.63 -7.26
CA ILE A 8 -16.93 4.29 -6.29
C ILE A 8 -16.64 2.79 -6.44
N LEU A 9 -15.43 2.45 -6.89
CA LEU A 9 -15.00 1.06 -7.00
C LEU A 9 -15.04 0.37 -5.63
N VAL A 10 -14.39 0.95 -4.63
CA VAL A 10 -14.35 0.50 -3.24
C VAL A 10 -14.24 1.71 -2.30
N ARG A 11 -15.09 1.76 -1.27
CA ARG A 11 -14.88 2.58 -0.08
C ARG A 11 -13.99 1.81 0.89
N CYS A 12 -12.85 2.40 1.25
CA CYS A 12 -11.79 1.76 2.00
C CYS A 12 -11.96 1.94 3.53
N GLY A 13 -11.19 1.17 4.30
CA GLY A 13 -11.20 1.15 5.78
C GLY A 13 -11.59 -0.21 6.36
N ASP A 14 -11.57 -0.32 7.70
CA ASP A 14 -11.83 -1.59 8.38
C ASP A 14 -13.28 -2.06 8.19
N PRO A 15 -13.52 -3.19 7.48
CA PRO A 15 -14.87 -3.71 7.27
C PRO A 15 -15.53 -4.23 8.55
N ALA A 16 -14.79 -4.46 9.64
CA ALA A 16 -15.36 -4.84 10.93
C ALA A 16 -16.04 -3.66 11.65
N ILE A 17 -15.76 -2.42 11.25
CA ILE A 17 -16.34 -1.21 11.87
C ILE A 17 -17.48 -0.69 10.99
N ALA A 18 -18.73 -0.97 11.38
CA ALA A 18 -19.91 -0.63 10.57
C ALA A 18 -19.98 0.86 10.16
N ALA A 19 -19.56 1.77 11.04
CA ALA A 19 -19.56 3.22 10.78
C ALA A 19 -18.58 3.65 9.66
N VAL A 20 -17.53 2.87 9.39
CA VAL A 20 -16.59 3.12 8.28
C VAL A 20 -17.28 2.92 6.93
N GLY A 21 -18.23 1.99 6.86
CA GLY A 21 -18.99 1.71 5.65
C GLY A 21 -18.13 1.20 4.49
N ALA A 22 -17.10 0.41 4.78
CA ALA A 22 -16.23 -0.15 3.76
C ALA A 22 -17.00 -1.07 2.79
N THR A 23 -16.67 -1.03 1.50
CA THR A 23 -17.41 -1.75 0.43
C THR A 23 -16.51 -2.70 -0.36
N PHE A 24 -15.50 -3.28 0.28
CA PHE A 24 -14.71 -4.35 -0.31
C PHE A 24 -15.62 -5.53 -0.69
N SER A 25 -15.25 -6.27 -1.75
CA SER A 25 -15.89 -7.56 -2.05
C SER A 25 -15.79 -8.49 -0.83
N SER A 26 -16.80 -9.33 -0.62
CA SER A 26 -16.79 -10.35 0.44
C SER A 26 -15.69 -11.40 0.28
N ALA A 27 -15.07 -11.49 -0.90
CA ALA A 27 -13.87 -12.29 -1.13
C ALA A 27 -12.59 -11.67 -0.54
N THR A 28 -12.63 -10.41 -0.12
CA THR A 28 -11.50 -9.72 0.56
C THR A 28 -11.35 -10.27 1.96
N THR A 29 -10.17 -10.82 2.25
CA THR A 29 -9.87 -11.38 3.58
C THR A 29 -9.62 -10.28 4.62
N ALA A 30 -9.54 -10.64 5.90
CA ALA A 30 -9.17 -9.73 7.00
C ALA A 30 -7.82 -9.02 6.79
N ASN A 31 -6.91 -9.63 6.03
CA ASN A 31 -5.61 -9.05 5.68
C ASN A 31 -5.61 -8.34 4.32
N GLY A 32 -6.70 -8.46 3.54
CA GLY A 32 -6.81 -7.91 2.19
C GLY A 32 -7.34 -6.48 2.14
N TRP A 33 -8.02 -6.00 3.18
CA TRP A 33 -8.52 -4.62 3.21
C TRP A 33 -7.38 -3.61 3.44
N PHE A 34 -7.64 -2.34 3.17
CA PHE A 34 -6.75 -1.22 3.48
C PHE A 34 -7.53 0.06 3.74
N GLY A 35 -6.91 1.03 4.40
CA GLY A 35 -7.39 2.40 4.52
C GLY A 35 -6.49 3.39 3.77
N MET A 36 -6.94 4.63 3.66
CA MET A 36 -6.17 5.78 3.15
C MET A 36 -5.44 5.48 1.82
N PRO A 37 -6.19 5.16 0.74
CA PRO A 37 -5.59 5.06 -0.58
C PRO A 37 -5.02 6.41 -1.01
N ASP A 38 -3.83 6.39 -1.59
CA ASP A 38 -3.19 7.57 -2.17
C ASP A 38 -2.91 7.34 -3.67
N ASN A 39 -1.77 6.72 -4.02
CA ASN A 39 -1.38 6.54 -5.42
C ASN A 39 -1.94 5.24 -6.01
N CYS A 40 -2.01 5.15 -7.34
CA CYS A 40 -2.35 3.89 -8.01
C CYS A 40 -1.72 3.70 -9.40
N ALA A 41 -1.72 2.44 -9.85
CA ALA A 41 -1.37 2.03 -11.21
C ALA A 41 -2.32 0.94 -11.70
N VAL A 42 -2.44 0.78 -13.01
CA VAL A 42 -3.19 -0.33 -13.63
C VAL A 42 -2.20 -1.22 -14.37
N ASP A 43 -2.24 -2.53 -14.13
CA ASP A 43 -1.36 -3.48 -14.82
C ASP A 43 -1.93 -3.94 -16.17
N GLY A 44 -1.15 -4.71 -16.94
CA GLY A 44 -1.58 -5.26 -18.22
C GLY A 44 -2.70 -6.30 -18.16
N LEU A 45 -3.21 -6.64 -16.97
CA LEU A 45 -4.40 -7.48 -16.77
C LEU A 45 -5.63 -6.67 -16.31
N GLY A 46 -5.50 -5.34 -16.20
CA GLY A 46 -6.58 -4.44 -15.80
C GLY A 46 -6.81 -4.35 -14.29
N ARG A 47 -5.92 -4.92 -13.46
CA ARG A 47 -6.03 -4.81 -11.99
C ARG A 47 -5.55 -3.45 -11.53
N LEU A 48 -6.24 -2.88 -10.54
CA LEU A 48 -5.84 -1.63 -9.91
C LEU A 48 -4.89 -1.92 -8.75
N TRP A 49 -3.69 -1.39 -8.81
CA TRP A 49 -2.68 -1.48 -7.76
C TRP A 49 -2.68 -0.20 -6.95
N VAL A 50 -3.05 -0.28 -5.68
CA VAL A 50 -3.29 0.87 -4.80
C VAL A 50 -2.20 0.92 -3.75
N ALA A 51 -1.53 2.07 -3.67
CA ALA A 51 -0.59 2.41 -2.60
C ALA A 51 -1.34 3.16 -1.50
N THR A 52 -0.85 3.03 -0.27
CA THR A 52 -1.48 3.67 0.89
C THR A 52 -0.48 4.54 1.65
N ASP A 53 -1.03 5.58 2.24
CA ASP A 53 -0.37 6.50 3.17
C ASP A 53 -1.30 6.72 4.36
N GLY A 54 -0.88 6.29 5.54
CA GLY A 54 -1.55 6.57 6.80
C GLY A 54 -2.06 5.32 7.49
N ASN A 55 -1.79 4.10 7.01
CA ASN A 55 -2.02 2.90 7.81
C ASN A 55 -0.92 2.79 8.88
N ALA A 56 -1.34 2.81 10.15
CA ALA A 56 -0.45 2.67 11.29
C ALA A 56 -0.86 1.50 12.19
N PRO A 57 0.10 0.80 12.83
CA PRO A 57 -0.19 -0.26 13.81
C PRO A 57 -1.12 0.18 14.95
N SER A 58 -1.01 1.43 15.39
CA SER A 58 -1.81 2.07 16.44
C SER A 58 -3.31 2.19 16.08
N ARG A 59 -3.63 2.44 14.80
CA ARG A 59 -4.98 2.79 14.33
C ARG A 59 -5.63 1.69 13.50
N THR A 60 -4.90 1.12 12.54
CA THR A 60 -5.42 0.12 11.59
C THR A 60 -4.82 -1.27 11.80
N GLY A 61 -3.90 -1.42 12.76
CA GLY A 61 -3.21 -2.68 13.04
C GLY A 61 -2.30 -3.17 11.92
N ARG A 62 -1.92 -2.27 10.98
CA ARG A 62 -1.08 -2.60 9.82
C ARG A 62 -0.25 -1.38 9.40
N ASN A 63 0.87 -1.63 8.73
CA ASN A 63 1.60 -0.58 8.02
C ASN A 63 1.02 -0.40 6.61
N ASP A 64 1.41 0.68 5.97
CA ASP A 64 1.19 0.93 4.56
C ASP A 64 1.84 -0.09 3.63
N GLY A 65 1.52 0.00 2.35
CA GLY A 65 1.91 -0.99 1.38
C GLY A 65 1.28 -0.81 0.00
N ILE A 66 1.28 -1.90 -0.76
CA ILE A 66 0.59 -2.00 -2.04
C ILE A 66 -0.43 -3.14 -2.02
N TRP A 67 -1.62 -2.88 -2.55
CA TRP A 67 -2.71 -3.84 -2.71
C TRP A 67 -3.07 -3.96 -4.18
N ALA A 68 -3.38 -5.18 -4.62
CA ALA A 68 -4.00 -5.43 -5.92
C ALA A 68 -5.51 -5.54 -5.74
N VAL A 69 -6.28 -4.79 -6.54
CA VAL A 69 -7.73 -4.74 -6.52
C VAL A 69 -8.27 -5.17 -7.88
N GLU A 70 -9.11 -6.19 -7.87
CA GLU A 70 -9.84 -6.62 -9.06
C GLU A 70 -10.89 -5.57 -9.45
N THR A 71 -10.94 -5.19 -10.71
CA THR A 71 -11.77 -4.08 -11.22
C THR A 71 -13.05 -4.56 -11.91
N GLU A 72 -13.10 -5.83 -12.32
CA GLU A 72 -14.15 -6.39 -13.15
C GLU A 72 -14.55 -7.82 -12.74
N GLY A 73 -15.65 -8.31 -13.33
CA GLY A 73 -16.14 -9.68 -13.14
C GLY A 73 -16.60 -10.00 -11.73
N ALA A 74 -16.68 -11.29 -11.40
CA ALA A 74 -17.07 -11.77 -10.08
C ALA A 74 -16.08 -11.37 -8.97
N GLY A 75 -14.85 -11.01 -9.36
CA GLY A 75 -13.80 -10.55 -8.45
C GLY A 75 -13.90 -9.07 -8.11
N ARG A 76 -14.67 -8.25 -8.84
CA ARG A 76 -14.68 -6.78 -8.71
C ARG A 76 -14.76 -6.31 -7.25
N GLY A 77 -13.83 -5.45 -6.85
CA GLY A 77 -13.71 -4.93 -5.49
C GLY A 77 -12.98 -5.86 -4.51
N THR A 78 -12.46 -7.01 -4.96
CA THR A 78 -11.61 -7.88 -4.14
C THR A 78 -10.22 -7.30 -4.04
N ALA A 79 -9.77 -7.01 -2.83
CA ALA A 79 -8.43 -6.50 -2.55
C ALA A 79 -7.54 -7.59 -1.96
N LYS A 80 -6.26 -7.60 -2.37
CA LYS A 80 -5.22 -8.50 -1.85
C LYS A 80 -3.99 -7.68 -1.51
N HIS A 81 -3.51 -7.83 -0.27
CA HIS A 81 -2.26 -7.23 0.16
C HIS A 81 -1.08 -7.92 -0.53
N PHE A 82 -0.21 -7.15 -1.18
CA PHE A 82 0.91 -7.68 -1.96
C PHE A 82 2.27 -7.38 -1.32
N PHE A 83 2.47 -6.16 -0.83
CA PHE A 83 3.73 -5.76 -0.19
C PHE A 83 3.47 -4.78 0.94
N ARG A 84 4.27 -4.84 2.00
CA ARG A 84 4.20 -3.95 3.17
C ARG A 84 5.49 -3.17 3.31
N VAL A 85 5.40 -1.88 3.62
CA VAL A 85 6.57 -1.04 3.88
C VAL A 85 7.05 -1.16 5.34
N PRO A 86 8.30 -0.74 5.64
CA PRO A 86 8.80 -0.63 7.01
C PRO A 86 7.92 0.28 7.88
N HIS A 87 8.12 0.22 9.20
CA HIS A 87 7.43 1.12 10.12
C HIS A 87 7.74 2.59 9.80
N GLY A 88 6.71 3.45 9.89
CA GLY A 88 6.84 4.89 9.66
C GLY A 88 7.03 5.26 8.19
N ALA A 89 6.99 4.30 7.27
CA ALA A 89 6.96 4.59 5.84
C ALA A 89 5.53 4.58 5.31
N GLU A 90 5.31 5.32 4.24
CA GLU A 90 4.21 5.12 3.30
C GLU A 90 4.70 4.42 2.02
N MET A 91 3.76 3.97 1.19
CA MET A 91 4.05 3.45 -0.13
C MET A 91 3.67 4.48 -1.21
N CYS A 92 4.54 4.71 -2.19
CA CYS A 92 4.28 5.63 -3.29
C CYS A 92 4.70 5.11 -4.65
N GLY A 93 4.25 5.81 -5.70
CA GLY A 93 4.79 5.71 -7.06
C GLY A 93 4.77 4.31 -7.66
N PRO A 94 3.66 3.54 -7.59
CA PRO A 94 3.58 2.26 -8.28
C PRO A 94 3.72 2.44 -9.79
N TYR A 95 4.61 1.68 -10.43
CA TYR A 95 4.82 1.71 -11.87
C TYR A 95 5.18 0.32 -12.41
N PHE A 96 4.38 -0.18 -13.34
CA PHE A 96 4.69 -1.39 -14.10
C PHE A 96 5.47 -1.05 -15.37
N VAL A 97 6.49 -1.84 -15.68
CA VAL A 97 7.04 -1.86 -17.05
C VAL A 97 6.01 -2.50 -18.01
N PRO A 98 6.07 -2.23 -19.33
CA PRO A 98 5.02 -2.61 -20.27
C PRO A 98 4.67 -4.11 -20.35
N ASP A 99 5.57 -5.01 -19.95
CA ASP A 99 5.35 -6.46 -19.97
C ASP A 99 4.93 -7.05 -18.61
N ASP A 100 4.67 -6.20 -17.61
CA ASP A 100 4.34 -6.53 -16.21
C ASP A 100 5.39 -7.39 -15.48
N THR A 101 6.60 -7.58 -16.01
CA THR A 101 7.61 -8.46 -15.36
C THR A 101 8.39 -7.77 -14.24
N THR A 102 8.39 -6.44 -14.23
CA THR A 102 9.00 -5.60 -13.20
C THR A 102 8.01 -4.58 -12.68
N PHE A 103 7.86 -4.52 -11.37
CA PHE A 103 7.03 -3.54 -10.69
C PHE A 103 7.90 -2.63 -9.81
N PHE A 104 7.94 -1.35 -10.14
CA PHE A 104 8.61 -0.33 -9.35
C PHE A 104 7.66 0.23 -8.31
N VAL A 105 8.15 0.39 -7.08
CA VAL A 105 7.45 1.06 -5.99
C VAL A 105 8.45 1.88 -5.18
N ALA A 106 8.00 2.91 -4.48
CA ALA A 106 8.85 3.75 -3.63
C ALA A 106 8.41 3.64 -2.17
N VAL A 107 9.36 3.31 -1.29
CA VAL A 107 9.19 3.43 0.16
C VAL A 107 9.56 4.86 0.54
N GLN A 108 8.59 5.66 0.98
CA GLN A 108 8.82 7.04 1.40
C GLN A 108 9.03 7.12 2.92
N HIS A 109 9.87 8.07 3.35
CA HIS A 109 10.16 8.44 4.75
C HIS A 109 10.18 7.29 5.79
N PRO A 110 10.90 6.17 5.57
CA PRO A 110 10.92 5.10 6.55
C PRO A 110 11.42 5.59 7.91
N GLY A 111 10.76 5.15 8.98
CA GLY A 111 11.19 5.45 10.34
C GLY A 111 10.60 6.72 10.95
N GLU A 112 9.67 7.39 10.27
CA GLU A 112 8.84 8.44 10.86
C GLU A 112 8.02 7.92 12.05
N ALA A 113 7.70 8.83 12.97
CA ALA A 113 6.76 8.57 14.05
C ALA A 113 5.31 8.75 13.56
N ASP A 114 4.35 8.10 14.22
CA ASP A 114 2.93 8.33 13.92
C ASP A 114 2.51 9.68 14.52
N GLU A 115 2.47 10.74 13.69
CA GLU A 115 2.12 12.10 14.15
C GLU A 115 0.68 12.20 14.68
N GLU A 116 -0.20 11.26 14.30
CA GLU A 116 -1.57 11.20 14.79
C GLU A 116 -1.70 10.50 16.17
N ASP A 117 -0.67 9.79 16.63
CA ASP A 117 -0.66 9.19 17.96
C ASP A 117 -0.01 10.15 18.97
N PRO A 118 -0.76 10.74 19.92
CA PRO A 118 -0.22 11.66 20.92
C PRO A 118 0.76 10.98 21.89
N LYS A 119 0.87 9.65 21.87
CA LYS A 119 1.84 8.87 22.66
C LYS A 119 3.06 8.45 21.85
N ALA A 120 3.10 8.73 20.54
CA ALA A 120 4.25 8.39 19.73
C ALA A 120 5.49 9.14 20.23
N VAL A 121 6.61 8.40 20.31
CA VAL A 121 7.91 9.00 20.56
C VAL A 121 8.36 9.66 19.25
N PRO A 122 8.68 10.97 19.23
CA PRO A 122 9.14 11.63 18.01
C PRO A 122 10.38 10.93 17.44
N ALA A 123 10.37 10.68 16.14
CA ALA A 123 11.53 10.14 15.45
C ALA A 123 12.59 11.23 15.29
N THR A 124 13.84 10.91 15.64
CA THR A 124 15.00 11.78 15.36
C THR A 124 16.00 11.05 14.48
N PHE A 125 17.01 11.78 14.00
CA PHE A 125 18.13 11.19 13.27
C PHE A 125 18.82 10.08 14.09
N GLU A 126 19.01 10.32 15.39
CA GLU A 126 19.68 9.42 16.34
C GLU A 126 18.77 8.26 16.79
N ALA A 127 17.45 8.44 16.79
CA ALA A 127 16.48 7.46 17.27
C ALA A 127 15.22 7.37 16.38
N PRO A 128 15.32 6.89 15.13
CA PRO A 128 14.15 6.61 14.29
C PRO A 128 13.51 5.29 14.65
N ALA A 129 12.29 5.06 14.15
CA ALA A 129 11.57 3.81 14.38
C ALA A 129 12.14 2.60 13.58
N THR A 130 12.95 2.86 12.55
CA THR A 130 13.67 1.82 11.79
C THR A 130 14.97 2.38 11.21
N ARG A 131 15.89 1.50 10.81
CA ARG A 131 17.12 1.84 10.07
C ARG A 131 17.12 1.25 8.66
N TRP A 132 15.93 0.92 8.14
CA TRP A 132 15.76 0.41 6.79
C TRP A 132 16.31 1.40 5.74
N PRO A 133 16.95 0.93 4.66
CA PRO A 133 17.10 -0.48 4.26
C PRO A 133 18.37 -1.15 4.79
N ASP A 134 19.35 -0.37 5.26
CA ASP A 134 20.68 -0.89 5.57
C ASP A 134 20.74 -1.57 6.95
N PHE A 135 19.84 -1.20 7.86
CA PHE A 135 19.81 -1.65 9.26
C PHE A 135 21.11 -1.38 10.03
N ASP A 136 21.88 -0.39 9.58
CA ASP A 136 23.12 0.05 10.20
C ASP A 136 22.82 1.14 11.27
N PRO A 137 23.21 0.95 12.53
CA PRO A 137 23.06 1.96 13.59
C PRO A 137 23.74 3.31 13.28
N ALA A 138 24.75 3.33 12.41
CA ALA A 138 25.48 4.53 12.02
C ALA A 138 24.82 5.31 10.88
N MET A 139 23.74 4.78 10.27
CA MET A 139 23.09 5.36 9.10
C MET A 139 21.65 5.83 9.41
N PRO A 140 21.17 6.93 8.81
CA PRO A 140 19.75 7.27 8.87
C PRO A 140 18.92 6.25 8.08
N PRO A 141 17.60 6.17 8.34
CA PRO A 141 16.69 5.52 7.42
C PRO A 141 16.76 6.21 6.04
N ARG A 142 16.57 5.45 4.97
CA ARG A 142 16.67 5.99 3.61
C ARG A 142 15.43 5.62 2.79
N PRO A 143 14.67 6.60 2.27
CA PRO A 143 13.70 6.34 1.22
C PRO A 143 14.39 5.63 0.04
N ALA A 144 13.69 4.68 -0.58
CA ALA A 144 14.25 3.95 -1.70
C ALA A 144 13.18 3.49 -2.70
N VAL A 145 13.57 3.48 -3.97
CA VAL A 145 12.81 2.82 -5.02
C VAL A 145 13.18 1.34 -5.05
N LEU A 146 12.18 0.48 -5.02
CA LEU A 146 12.31 -0.97 -5.08
C LEU A 146 11.85 -1.47 -6.44
N THR A 147 12.57 -2.47 -6.95
CA THR A 147 12.15 -3.28 -8.09
C THR A 147 11.64 -4.62 -7.59
N ILE A 148 10.36 -4.89 -7.79
CA ILE A 148 9.74 -6.17 -7.47
C ILE A 148 9.66 -7.00 -8.75
N THR A 149 10.23 -8.20 -8.69
CA THR A 149 10.23 -9.17 -9.80
C THR A 149 9.83 -10.56 -9.28
N ARG A 150 9.25 -11.37 -10.17
CA ARG A 150 8.92 -12.77 -9.85
C ARG A 150 10.17 -13.65 -9.95
N ARG A 151 10.45 -14.44 -8.92
CA ARG A 151 11.50 -15.48 -8.98
C ARG A 151 11.16 -16.48 -10.07
N GLY A 152 12.12 -16.72 -10.98
CA GLY A 152 11.89 -17.55 -12.17
C GLY A 152 11.28 -16.79 -13.36
N GLY A 153 11.09 -15.48 -13.26
CA GLY A 153 10.51 -14.64 -14.31
C GLY A 153 8.98 -14.71 -14.38
N GLY A 154 8.42 -14.03 -15.38
CA GLY A 154 6.98 -13.89 -15.58
C GLY A 154 6.39 -12.65 -14.94
N ARG A 155 5.08 -12.44 -15.14
CA ARG A 155 4.37 -11.24 -14.70
C ARG A 155 4.24 -11.20 -13.19
N VAL A 156 4.38 -10.00 -12.62
CA VAL A 156 4.13 -9.74 -11.20
C VAL A 156 2.64 -9.96 -10.88
N GLY A 157 2.36 -10.58 -9.74
CA GLY A 157 1.00 -10.90 -9.30
C GLY A 157 0.34 -12.07 -10.02
N THR A 158 1.11 -12.95 -10.68
CA THR A 158 0.64 -14.20 -11.31
C THR A 158 1.38 -15.43 -10.78
#